data_AF-A0A1B4PQ14-F1
#
_entry.id   AF-A0A1B4PQ14-F1
#
_cell.length_a   1.000
_cell.length_b   1.000
_cell.length_c   1.000
_cell.angle_alpha   90.00
_cell.angle_beta   90.00
_cell.angle_gamma   90.00
#
_symmetry.space_group_name_H-M   'P 1'
#
loop_
_entity.id
_entity.type
_entity.pdbx_description
1 polymer ?
#
loop_
_entity_poly.entity_id
_entity_poly.type
_entity_poly.pdbx_seq_one_letter_code
_entity_poly.pdbx_strand_id
1 'polypeptide(L)'
;MARKDGQWTIVSTMPDVCKTPMGSSTPPVPYPVTASLGDSQMTSKTVFANGNPIVRFDSSFAPETIGDQAGVAHGVESGTVGAKCWPIDHSKTVRVESKMVVRHSDQFWMNGNYVGKDAKAARWRGRKAQIAEAREKAASMPPGSERSKLEAAANRFEQNNTAVEKARLAENVYHPEQAAPEGWKNVSSDPAKLAQFKLKPNDFSIPGTNFRAQVYEPDPAVFGNDFKTQVVFQGTDKTKWSDWANNLAQGANKNSAYYDRAVKIGRALQNSGTDVDIVGHSLGGGMGSAASRASGLAATTFNSAGLNPATVARYGGTPVASDIQAYRVEGEILTKVQEGSHGMMPTAVGTPHILPGTGGAVERHGMNQVIDGIEAQKAADQATIVQETRP
;
A
#
# COMPACT_ATOMS: atom_id res chain seq x y z
N MET A 1 7.03 -6.69 -34.22
CA MET A 1 6.18 -6.36 -33.06
C MET A 1 6.61 -7.28 -31.93
N ALA A 2 6.86 -6.73 -30.74
CA ALA A 2 7.23 -7.50 -29.58
C ALA A 2 6.06 -8.39 -29.14
N ARG A 3 6.37 -9.61 -28.74
CA ARG A 3 5.40 -10.67 -28.43
C ARG A 3 6.01 -11.59 -27.39
N LYS A 4 5.16 -12.36 -26.72
CA LYS A 4 5.55 -13.32 -25.68
C LYS A 4 6.31 -14.49 -26.30
N ASP A 5 7.60 -14.29 -26.55
CA ASP A 5 8.43 -15.18 -27.34
C ASP A 5 9.86 -15.13 -26.77
N GLY A 6 10.37 -16.29 -26.36
CA GLY A 6 11.67 -16.40 -25.68
C GLY A 6 12.87 -16.09 -26.57
N GLN A 7 12.68 -15.95 -27.88
CA GLN A 7 13.72 -15.47 -28.79
C GLN A 7 13.92 -13.94 -28.69
N TRP A 8 12.99 -13.22 -28.09
CA TRP A 8 13.08 -11.77 -27.93
C TRP A 8 13.60 -11.42 -26.54
N THR A 9 14.72 -10.73 -26.50
CA THR A 9 15.42 -10.37 -25.27
C THR A 9 15.47 -8.85 -25.12
N ILE A 10 15.11 -8.36 -23.95
CA ILE A 10 15.40 -7.00 -23.51
C ILE A 10 16.84 -7.00 -23.01
N VAL A 11 17.68 -6.13 -23.56
CA VAL A 11 19.11 -6.08 -23.24
C VAL A 11 19.44 -4.70 -22.67
N SER A 12 20.16 -4.68 -21.55
CA SER A 12 20.58 -3.44 -20.90
C SER A 12 21.48 -2.61 -21.80
N THR A 13 21.18 -1.32 -21.94
CA THR A 13 22.06 -0.34 -22.62
C THR A 13 23.16 0.20 -21.71
N MET A 14 22.96 0.09 -20.39
CA MET A 14 23.92 0.41 -19.34
C MET A 14 23.85 -0.68 -18.26
N PRO A 15 24.97 -1.04 -17.60
CA PRO A 15 24.95 -2.05 -16.56
C PRO A 15 24.16 -1.57 -15.33
N ASP A 16 23.53 -2.49 -14.60
CA ASP A 16 23.01 -2.19 -13.27
C ASP A 16 24.13 -2.31 -12.24
N VAL A 17 24.38 -1.24 -11.50
CA VAL A 17 25.43 -1.20 -10.48
C VAL A 17 24.85 -1.69 -9.15
N CYS A 18 25.15 -2.93 -8.78
CA CYS A 18 24.64 -3.54 -7.57
C CYS A 18 25.68 -3.61 -6.46
N LYS A 19 25.23 -3.54 -5.21
CA LYS A 19 26.06 -3.77 -4.03
C LYS A 19 26.27 -5.28 -3.88
N THR A 20 27.51 -5.72 -4.03
CA THR A 20 27.85 -7.16 -4.09
C THR A 20 28.75 -7.54 -2.93
N PRO A 21 28.32 -8.44 -2.03
CA PRO A 21 29.18 -8.96 -0.96
C PRO A 21 30.42 -9.67 -1.51
N MET A 22 31.60 -9.21 -1.07
CA MET A 22 32.90 -9.80 -1.38
C MET A 22 33.74 -9.82 -0.09
N GLY A 23 33.76 -10.96 0.59
CA GLY A 23 34.36 -11.08 1.92
C GLY A 23 33.63 -10.18 2.93
N SER A 24 34.39 -9.34 3.62
CA SER A 24 33.86 -8.34 4.57
C SER A 24 33.38 -7.03 3.93
N SER A 25 33.47 -6.91 2.60
CA SER A 25 33.11 -5.69 1.86
C SER A 25 31.86 -5.86 1.00
N THR A 26 31.21 -4.76 0.62
CA THR A 26 30.05 -4.78 -0.30
C THR A 26 30.17 -3.64 -1.33
N PRO A 27 31.19 -3.67 -2.20
CA PRO A 27 31.39 -2.60 -3.17
C PRO A 27 30.33 -2.61 -4.29
N PRO A 28 30.16 -1.48 -4.99
CA PRO A 28 29.33 -1.41 -6.18
C PRO A 28 29.99 -2.16 -7.36
N VAL A 29 29.27 -3.10 -7.96
CA VAL A 29 29.71 -3.91 -9.10
C VAL A 29 28.72 -3.76 -10.25
N PRO A 30 29.16 -3.41 -11.47
CA PRO A 30 28.29 -3.31 -12.64
C PRO A 30 27.94 -4.69 -13.19
N TYR A 31 26.65 -4.96 -13.40
CA TYR A 31 26.11 -6.18 -14.01
C TYR A 31 25.38 -5.86 -15.32
N PRO A 32 25.74 -6.50 -16.45
CA PRO A 32 24.86 -6.48 -17.61
C PRO A 32 23.60 -7.29 -17.27
N VAL A 33 22.42 -6.72 -17.52
CA VAL A 33 21.15 -7.39 -17.26
C VAL A 33 20.38 -7.63 -18.55
N THR A 34 19.69 -8.75 -18.60
CA THR A 34 18.80 -9.13 -19.71
C THR A 34 17.45 -9.58 -19.17
N ALA A 35 16.41 -9.55 -19.98
CA ALA A 35 15.13 -10.16 -19.64
C ALA A 35 14.50 -10.81 -20.88
N SER A 36 13.97 -12.02 -20.73
CA SER A 36 13.24 -12.70 -21.79
C SER A 36 11.82 -12.16 -21.92
N LEU A 37 11.36 -11.90 -23.16
CA LEU A 37 9.95 -11.65 -23.39
C LEU A 37 9.11 -12.94 -23.37
N GLY A 38 9.72 -14.12 -23.36
CA GLY A 38 9.01 -15.41 -23.31
C GLY A 38 8.11 -15.56 -22.09
N ASP A 39 8.49 -14.95 -20.97
CA ASP A 39 7.73 -14.96 -19.72
C ASP A 39 6.86 -13.73 -19.53
N SER A 40 6.69 -12.91 -20.57
CA SER A 40 5.88 -11.70 -20.50
C SER A 40 4.48 -12.00 -19.98
N GLN A 41 4.03 -11.15 -19.06
CA GLN A 41 2.70 -11.21 -18.47
C GLN A 41 1.83 -10.06 -18.99
N MET A 42 0.52 -10.18 -18.82
CA MET A 42 -0.46 -9.16 -19.24
C MET A 42 -0.36 -8.79 -20.73
N THR A 43 0.00 -9.76 -21.57
CA THR A 43 0.05 -9.64 -23.03
C THR A 43 -1.36 -9.63 -23.65
N SER A 44 -1.47 -9.48 -24.96
CA SER A 44 -2.76 -9.53 -25.67
C SER A 44 -3.42 -10.90 -25.50
N LYS A 45 -4.73 -10.92 -25.30
CA LYS A 45 -5.54 -12.14 -25.21
C LYS A 45 -6.08 -12.59 -26.57
N THR A 46 -6.26 -11.66 -27.49
CA THR A 46 -7.00 -11.85 -28.75
C THR A 46 -6.16 -11.68 -30.01
N VAL A 47 -5.03 -10.99 -29.92
CA VAL A 47 -4.17 -10.72 -31.07
C VAL A 47 -2.81 -11.37 -30.86
N PHE A 48 -2.41 -12.13 -31.86
CA PHE A 48 -1.18 -12.91 -31.86
C PHE A 48 -0.33 -12.50 -33.07
N ALA A 49 0.98 -12.50 -32.89
CA ALA A 49 1.93 -12.49 -34.02
C ALA A 49 2.71 -13.79 -33.97
N ASN A 50 2.76 -14.51 -35.10
CA ASN A 50 3.44 -15.80 -35.21
C ASN A 50 3.02 -16.79 -34.10
N GLY A 51 1.73 -16.82 -33.77
CA GLY A 51 1.19 -17.69 -32.72
C GLY A 51 1.39 -17.21 -31.28
N ASN A 52 2.15 -16.13 -31.06
CA ASN A 52 2.47 -15.63 -29.71
C ASN A 52 1.71 -14.33 -29.38
N PRO A 53 1.17 -14.20 -28.14
CA PRO A 53 0.52 -12.98 -27.66
C PRO A 53 1.36 -11.72 -27.83
N ILE A 54 0.75 -10.62 -28.28
CA ILE A 54 1.45 -9.32 -28.41
C ILE A 54 1.80 -8.72 -27.05
N VAL A 55 3.03 -8.20 -26.91
CA VAL A 55 3.44 -7.35 -25.78
C VAL A 55 2.91 -5.94 -26.00
N ARG A 56 2.12 -5.47 -25.05
CA ARG A 56 1.39 -4.20 -25.11
C ARG A 56 2.01 -3.17 -24.17
N PHE A 57 2.22 -1.97 -24.69
CA PHE A 57 2.69 -0.83 -23.90
C PHE A 57 1.68 -0.50 -22.78
N ASP A 58 2.19 -0.09 -21.62
CA ASP A 58 1.37 0.31 -20.46
C ASP A 58 0.40 -0.79 -19.96
N SER A 59 0.79 -2.06 -20.15
CA SER A 59 0.08 -3.20 -19.56
C SER A 59 0.97 -4.43 -19.39
N SER A 60 1.78 -4.77 -20.40
CA SER A 60 2.63 -5.97 -20.36
C SER A 60 3.98 -5.68 -19.70
N PHE A 61 4.56 -6.70 -19.08
CA PHE A 61 5.90 -6.62 -18.48
C PHE A 61 6.62 -7.97 -18.56
N ALA A 62 7.95 -7.93 -18.64
CA ALA A 62 8.78 -9.11 -18.40
C ALA A 62 9.02 -9.22 -16.88
N PRO A 63 8.86 -10.41 -16.27
CA PRO A 63 8.77 -10.52 -14.82
C PRO A 63 10.10 -10.37 -14.08
N GLU A 64 11.22 -10.65 -14.74
CA GLU A 64 12.52 -10.80 -14.09
C GLU A 64 13.66 -10.40 -15.04
N THR A 65 14.63 -9.67 -14.50
CA THR A 65 15.96 -9.51 -15.10
C THR A 65 16.91 -10.60 -14.64
N ILE A 66 17.85 -10.93 -15.51
CA ILE A 66 18.90 -11.93 -15.29
C ILE A 66 20.25 -11.26 -15.51
N GLY A 67 21.19 -11.49 -14.60
CA GLY A 67 22.59 -11.07 -14.69
C GLY A 67 23.13 -10.45 -13.41
N ASP A 68 22.26 -9.92 -12.55
CA ASP A 68 22.59 -9.13 -11.36
C ASP A 68 22.39 -9.91 -10.03
N GLN A 69 22.09 -11.20 -10.08
CA GLN A 69 21.73 -12.01 -8.89
C GLN A 69 22.83 -12.07 -7.81
N ALA A 70 24.09 -11.85 -8.18
CA ALA A 70 25.19 -11.77 -7.21
C ALA A 70 25.13 -10.48 -6.37
N GLY A 71 24.46 -9.44 -6.85
CA GLY A 71 24.26 -8.15 -6.20
C GLY A 71 23.24 -8.17 -5.07
N VAL A 72 23.29 -9.16 -4.18
CA VAL A 72 22.26 -9.43 -3.15
C VAL A 72 21.97 -8.28 -2.18
N ALA A 73 22.83 -7.26 -2.12
CA ALA A 73 22.56 -6.03 -1.36
C ALA A 73 21.91 -4.92 -2.21
N HIS A 74 21.32 -5.30 -3.35
CA HIS A 74 20.55 -4.49 -4.29
C HIS A 74 21.33 -3.44 -5.09
N GLY A 75 20.73 -3.00 -6.20
CA GLY A 75 21.20 -1.89 -7.01
C GLY A 75 21.38 -0.60 -6.21
N VAL A 76 22.44 0.15 -6.54
CA VAL A 76 22.75 1.45 -5.92
C VAL A 76 21.64 2.47 -6.23
N GLU A 77 21.16 2.48 -7.47
CA GLU A 77 20.09 3.37 -7.93
C GLU A 77 18.75 2.62 -8.07
N SER A 78 18.76 1.42 -8.65
CA SER A 78 17.53 0.64 -8.85
C SER A 78 16.90 0.16 -7.53
N GLY A 79 17.70 -0.10 -6.51
CA GLY A 79 17.25 -0.67 -5.23
C GLY A 79 16.69 -2.08 -5.36
N THR A 80 16.92 -2.76 -6.48
CA THR A 80 16.38 -4.10 -6.77
C THR A 80 17.46 -5.09 -7.20
N VAL A 81 17.08 -6.37 -7.24
CA VAL A 81 17.81 -7.44 -7.94
C VAL A 81 16.78 -8.28 -8.67
N GLY A 82 17.01 -8.63 -9.95
CA GLY A 82 16.12 -9.50 -10.70
C GLY A 82 14.69 -8.97 -10.87
N ALA A 83 14.50 -7.65 -10.91
CA ALA A 83 13.17 -7.04 -10.95
C ALA A 83 12.57 -6.97 -12.38
N LYS A 84 11.32 -6.49 -12.44
CA LYS A 84 10.52 -6.45 -13.67
C LYS A 84 11.08 -5.48 -14.71
N CYS A 85 10.80 -5.77 -15.97
CA CYS A 85 11.01 -4.84 -17.08
C CYS A 85 9.69 -4.34 -17.67
N TRP A 86 9.62 -3.04 -17.96
CA TRP A 86 8.43 -2.37 -18.48
C TRP A 86 8.75 -1.62 -19.77
N PRO A 87 7.92 -1.71 -20.81
CA PRO A 87 8.09 -0.89 -22.01
C PRO A 87 8.12 0.61 -21.69
N ILE A 88 9.06 1.36 -22.29
CA ILE A 88 9.16 2.82 -22.29
C ILE A 88 8.61 3.38 -23.61
N ASP A 89 9.15 2.88 -24.72
CA ASP A 89 8.75 3.30 -26.05
C ASP A 89 7.67 2.39 -26.63
N HIS A 90 7.00 2.90 -27.66
CA HIS A 90 5.90 2.21 -28.33
C HIS A 90 5.60 2.82 -29.70
N SER A 91 4.80 2.11 -30.49
CA SER A 91 4.24 2.62 -31.74
C SER A 91 3.34 3.84 -31.51
N LYS A 92 3.47 4.88 -32.34
CA LYS A 92 2.60 6.06 -32.29
C LYS A 92 1.26 5.87 -32.99
N THR A 93 1.11 4.81 -33.79
CA THR A 93 -0.02 4.65 -34.73
C THR A 93 -0.70 3.29 -34.68
N VAL A 94 -0.06 2.26 -34.10
CA VAL A 94 -0.58 0.90 -34.12
C VAL A 94 -0.99 0.46 -32.71
N ARG A 95 -2.23 -0.01 -32.57
CA ARG A 95 -2.80 -0.49 -31.32
C ARG A 95 -3.26 -1.94 -31.42
N VAL A 96 -3.19 -2.63 -30.28
CA VAL A 96 -3.77 -3.95 -30.04
C VAL A 96 -4.50 -3.88 -28.70
N GLU A 97 -5.78 -4.25 -28.69
CA GLU A 97 -6.64 -4.19 -27.50
C GLU A 97 -6.56 -2.81 -26.81
N SER A 98 -6.72 -1.75 -27.61
CA SER A 98 -6.67 -0.35 -27.18
C SER A 98 -5.32 0.15 -26.62
N LYS A 99 -4.30 -0.71 -26.54
CA LYS A 99 -2.94 -0.37 -26.10
C LYS A 99 -2.00 -0.27 -27.28
N MET A 100 -1.01 0.63 -27.19
CA MET A 100 0.00 0.74 -28.23
C MET A 100 0.87 -0.51 -28.27
N VAL A 101 1.26 -0.92 -29.47
CA VAL A 101 2.15 -2.07 -29.63
C VAL A 101 3.59 -1.67 -29.39
N VAL A 102 4.34 -2.56 -28.73
CA VAL A 102 5.79 -2.42 -28.58
C VAL A 102 6.47 -3.00 -29.83
N ARG A 103 7.46 -2.29 -30.36
CA ARG A 103 8.19 -2.62 -31.59
C ARG A 103 9.57 -3.17 -31.26
N HIS A 104 10.25 -3.64 -32.30
CA HIS A 104 11.69 -3.90 -32.20
C HIS A 104 12.42 -2.57 -31.93
N SER A 105 13.40 -2.58 -31.04
CA SER A 105 14.19 -1.41 -30.59
C SER A 105 13.46 -0.39 -29.69
N ASP A 106 12.19 -0.58 -29.35
CA ASP A 106 11.53 0.23 -28.33
C ASP A 106 12.19 -0.07 -26.96
N GLN A 107 12.51 0.98 -26.19
CA GLN A 107 13.23 0.85 -24.92
C GLN A 107 12.35 0.30 -23.81
N PHE A 108 12.99 -0.24 -22.78
CA PHE A 108 12.36 -0.74 -21.56
C PHE A 108 13.07 -0.19 -20.34
N TRP A 109 12.30 0.11 -19.29
CA TRP A 109 12.83 0.17 -17.94
C TRP A 109 13.21 -1.26 -17.57
N MET A 110 14.43 -1.46 -17.09
CA MET A 110 14.93 -2.74 -16.65
C MET A 110 15.27 -2.69 -15.17
N ASN A 111 15.14 -3.84 -14.51
CA ASN A 111 15.52 -4.06 -13.13
C ASN A 111 15.12 -2.90 -12.21
N GLY A 112 13.83 -2.56 -12.14
CA GLY A 112 13.43 -1.41 -11.34
C GLY A 112 11.93 -1.28 -11.11
N ASN A 113 11.60 -0.30 -10.28
CA ASN A 113 10.22 0.10 -9.99
C ASN A 113 9.79 1.20 -10.98
N TYR A 114 8.76 0.93 -11.78
CA TYR A 114 8.29 1.82 -12.84
C TYR A 114 7.76 3.16 -12.28
N VAL A 115 8.41 4.27 -12.65
CA VAL A 115 8.12 5.64 -12.15
C VAL A 115 7.39 6.46 -13.23
N GLY A 116 6.10 6.73 -13.04
CA GLY A 116 5.33 7.65 -13.88
C GLY A 116 3.86 7.71 -13.44
N LYS A 117 3.23 8.89 -13.43
CA LYS A 117 1.82 8.99 -12.98
C LYS A 117 0.86 8.15 -13.83
N ASP A 118 1.13 8.05 -15.13
CA ASP A 118 0.41 7.15 -16.04
C ASP A 118 0.62 5.67 -15.67
N ALA A 119 1.79 5.34 -15.12
CA ALA A 119 2.12 4.02 -14.60
C ALA A 119 1.22 3.59 -13.46
N LYS A 120 1.01 4.45 -12.46
CA LYS A 120 0.18 4.09 -11.30
C LYS A 120 -1.28 3.99 -11.70
N ALA A 121 -1.78 4.91 -12.52
CA ALA A 121 -3.12 4.83 -13.06
C ALA A 121 -3.33 3.50 -13.83
N ALA A 122 -2.37 3.10 -14.66
CA ALA A 122 -2.42 1.84 -15.38
C ALA A 122 -2.30 0.61 -14.49
N ARG A 123 -1.37 0.60 -13.52
CA ARG A 123 -1.25 -0.47 -12.51
C ARG A 123 -2.55 -0.61 -11.71
N TRP A 124 -3.13 0.49 -11.26
CA TRP A 124 -4.39 0.51 -10.53
C TRP A 124 -5.53 -0.09 -11.36
N ARG A 125 -5.73 0.41 -12.59
CA ARG A 125 -6.71 -0.15 -13.54
C ARG A 125 -6.46 -1.63 -13.85
N GLY A 126 -5.21 -2.03 -14.03
CA GLY A 126 -4.82 -3.41 -14.33
C GLY A 126 -5.17 -4.36 -13.19
N ARG A 127 -4.92 -3.97 -11.94
CA ARG A 127 -5.31 -4.75 -10.75
C ARG A 127 -6.82 -4.86 -10.62
N LYS A 128 -7.56 -3.78 -10.86
CA LYS A 128 -9.04 -3.82 -10.89
C LYS A 128 -9.57 -4.77 -11.96
N ALA A 129 -8.97 -4.77 -13.15
CA ALA A 129 -9.34 -5.70 -14.22
C ALA A 129 -9.07 -7.16 -13.83
N GLN A 130 -7.93 -7.45 -13.18
CA GLN A 130 -7.63 -8.80 -12.66
C GLN A 130 -8.66 -9.26 -11.63
N ILE A 131 -9.07 -8.38 -10.72
CA ILE A 131 -10.10 -8.68 -9.70
C ILE A 131 -11.45 -8.94 -10.38
N ALA A 132 -11.83 -8.12 -11.36
CA ALA A 132 -13.09 -8.29 -12.08
C ALA A 132 -13.13 -9.62 -12.85
N GLU A 133 -12.04 -9.96 -13.56
CA GLU A 133 -11.90 -11.23 -14.28
C GLU A 133 -11.97 -12.44 -13.33
N ALA A 134 -11.30 -12.36 -12.18
CA ALA A 134 -11.37 -13.40 -11.15
C ALA A 134 -12.80 -13.62 -10.65
N ARG A 135 -13.54 -12.53 -10.40
CA ARG A 135 -14.94 -12.58 -9.95
C ARG A 135 -15.87 -13.14 -11.01
N GLU A 136 -15.70 -12.74 -12.26
CA GLU A 136 -16.48 -13.27 -13.39
C GLU A 136 -16.24 -14.76 -13.58
N LYS A 137 -14.98 -15.20 -13.54
CA LYS A 137 -14.61 -16.62 -13.57
C LYS A 137 -15.23 -17.38 -12.41
N ALA A 138 -15.09 -16.90 -11.17
CA ALA A 138 -15.68 -17.53 -10.00
C ALA A 138 -17.20 -17.66 -10.09
N ALA A 139 -17.90 -16.65 -10.63
CA ALA A 139 -19.34 -16.69 -10.82
C ALA A 139 -19.79 -17.77 -11.84
N SER A 140 -18.94 -18.06 -12.84
CA SER A 140 -19.19 -19.12 -13.83
C SER A 140 -18.87 -20.54 -13.33
N MET A 141 -18.15 -20.67 -12.21
CA MET A 141 -17.74 -21.96 -11.65
C MET A 141 -18.86 -22.59 -10.80
N PRO A 142 -18.99 -23.93 -10.80
CA PRO A 142 -19.85 -24.61 -9.84
C PRO A 142 -19.36 -24.35 -8.41
N PRO A 143 -20.25 -24.39 -7.40
CA PRO A 143 -19.84 -24.32 -5.99
C PRO A 143 -18.78 -25.40 -5.68
N GLY A 144 -17.66 -24.99 -5.08
CA GLY A 144 -16.52 -25.88 -4.80
C GLY A 144 -15.32 -25.14 -4.23
N SER A 145 -14.30 -25.90 -3.82
CA SER A 145 -13.08 -25.36 -3.19
C SER A 145 -12.31 -24.39 -4.10
N GLU A 146 -12.24 -24.67 -5.41
CA GLU A 146 -11.56 -23.82 -6.38
C GLU A 146 -12.26 -22.46 -6.54
N ARG A 147 -13.60 -22.47 -6.62
CA ARG A 147 -14.40 -21.24 -6.66
C ARG A 147 -14.18 -20.43 -5.39
N SER A 148 -14.29 -21.04 -4.22
CA SER A 148 -14.09 -20.35 -2.94
C SER A 148 -12.67 -19.79 -2.79
N LYS A 149 -11.66 -20.51 -3.28
CA LYS A 149 -10.26 -20.06 -3.29
C LYS A 149 -10.07 -18.83 -4.18
N LEU A 150 -10.67 -18.83 -5.38
CA LEU A 150 -10.62 -17.69 -6.29
C LEU A 150 -11.38 -16.47 -5.76
N GLU A 151 -12.56 -16.67 -5.18
CA GLU A 151 -13.34 -15.60 -4.51
C GLU A 151 -12.56 -14.99 -3.34
N ALA A 152 -11.95 -15.83 -2.49
CA ALA A 152 -11.13 -15.39 -1.37
C ALA A 152 -9.90 -14.60 -1.84
N ALA A 153 -9.19 -15.07 -2.86
CA ALA A 153 -8.05 -14.38 -3.44
C ALA A 153 -8.45 -13.03 -4.07
N ALA A 154 -9.55 -12.98 -4.83
CA ALA A 154 -10.05 -11.74 -5.43
C ALA A 154 -10.45 -10.71 -4.36
N ASN A 155 -11.16 -11.14 -3.31
CA ASN A 155 -11.60 -10.27 -2.23
C ASN A 155 -10.42 -9.75 -1.41
N ARG A 156 -9.49 -10.62 -1.01
CA ARG A 156 -8.29 -10.19 -0.27
C ARG A 156 -7.40 -9.30 -1.13
N PHE A 157 -7.27 -9.59 -2.42
CA PHE A 157 -6.49 -8.75 -3.33
C PHE A 157 -7.09 -7.35 -3.49
N GLU A 158 -8.40 -7.22 -3.66
CA GLU A 158 -9.08 -5.92 -3.72
C GLU A 158 -8.89 -5.12 -2.42
N GLN A 159 -9.12 -5.78 -1.29
CA GLN A 159 -8.98 -5.20 0.04
C GLN A 159 -7.55 -4.70 0.27
N ASN A 160 -6.55 -5.55 0.02
CA ASN A 160 -5.15 -5.22 0.22
C ASN A 160 -4.62 -4.22 -0.81
N ASN A 161 -5.15 -4.22 -2.04
CA ASN A 161 -4.82 -3.20 -3.03
C ASN A 161 -5.24 -1.80 -2.57
N THR A 162 -6.34 -1.69 -1.83
CA THR A 162 -6.77 -0.44 -1.18
C THR A 162 -5.95 -0.15 0.08
N ALA A 163 -5.76 -1.16 0.94
CA ALA A 163 -5.09 -0.98 2.22
C ALA A 163 -3.62 -0.56 2.09
N VAL A 164 -2.90 -1.03 1.07
CA VAL A 164 -1.49 -0.62 0.88
C VAL A 164 -1.36 0.87 0.57
N GLU A 165 -2.35 1.48 -0.09
CA GLU A 165 -2.34 2.92 -0.35
C GLU A 165 -2.50 3.70 0.95
N LYS A 166 -3.43 3.26 1.81
CA LYS A 166 -3.62 3.82 3.16
C LYS A 166 -2.39 3.60 4.05
N ALA A 167 -1.74 2.44 3.95
CA ALA A 167 -0.50 2.13 4.66
C ALA A 167 0.65 3.08 4.25
N ARG A 168 0.80 3.36 2.96
CA ARG A 168 1.79 4.33 2.48
C ARG A 168 1.54 5.75 3.01
N LEU A 169 0.29 6.17 3.15
CA LEU A 169 -0.04 7.45 3.79
C LEU A 169 0.27 7.43 5.30
N ALA A 170 -0.05 6.31 5.98
CA ALA A 170 0.24 6.12 7.40
C ALA A 170 1.75 6.08 7.70
N GLU A 171 2.59 5.69 6.73
CA GLU A 171 4.04 5.84 6.80
C GLU A 171 4.47 7.29 6.50
N ASN A 172 3.92 7.90 5.44
CA ASN A 172 4.32 9.24 5.00
C ASN A 172 4.09 10.32 6.07
N VAL A 173 3.06 10.18 6.92
CA VAL A 173 2.81 11.14 8.01
C VAL A 173 3.95 11.18 9.04
N TYR A 174 4.84 10.18 9.09
CA TYR A 174 6.07 10.23 9.89
C TYR A 174 7.20 11.06 9.26
N HIS A 175 7.08 11.34 7.96
CA HIS A 175 8.08 11.98 7.12
C HIS A 175 7.48 13.20 6.39
N PRO A 176 7.02 14.22 7.12
CA PRO A 176 6.33 15.39 6.53
C PRO A 176 7.21 16.21 5.57
N GLU A 177 8.53 16.02 5.61
CA GLU A 177 9.51 16.59 4.68
C GLU A 177 9.46 15.93 3.29
N GLN A 178 8.93 14.72 3.19
CA GLN A 178 8.82 13.98 1.94
C GLN A 178 7.56 14.40 1.17
N ALA A 179 7.62 14.31 -0.15
CA ALA A 179 6.45 14.47 -0.99
C ALA A 179 5.38 13.40 -0.64
N ALA A 180 4.12 13.74 -0.86
CA ALA A 180 3.03 12.79 -0.71
C ALA A 180 3.25 11.55 -1.62
N PRO A 181 2.81 10.35 -1.21
CA PRO A 181 2.93 9.16 -2.03
C PRO A 181 2.29 9.35 -3.41
N GLU A 182 2.82 8.65 -4.42
CA GLU A 182 2.30 8.72 -5.79
C GLU A 182 0.77 8.58 -5.84
N GLY A 183 0.07 9.42 -6.60
CA GLY A 183 -1.40 9.42 -6.67
C GLY A 183 -2.11 10.14 -5.52
N TRP A 184 -1.38 10.75 -4.59
CA TRP A 184 -1.94 11.53 -3.48
C TRP A 184 -1.41 12.95 -3.46
N LYS A 185 -2.21 13.88 -2.93
CA LYS A 185 -1.82 15.26 -2.66
C LYS A 185 -2.06 15.57 -1.19
N ASN A 186 -1.04 16.03 -0.49
CA ASN A 186 -1.18 16.50 0.87
C ASN A 186 -1.75 17.93 0.87
N VAL A 187 -2.95 18.11 1.42
CA VAL A 187 -3.68 19.40 1.45
C VAL A 187 -3.78 19.97 2.87
N SER A 188 -3.00 19.44 3.81
CA SER A 188 -3.09 19.79 5.24
C SER A 188 -2.78 21.26 5.56
N SER A 189 -2.11 21.97 4.65
CA SER A 189 -1.77 23.39 4.79
C SER A 189 -2.71 24.32 4.03
N ASP A 190 -3.68 23.81 3.27
CA ASP A 190 -4.57 24.61 2.42
C ASP A 190 -5.91 24.89 3.15
N PRO A 191 -6.15 26.11 3.64
CA PRO A 191 -7.38 26.41 4.38
C PRO A 191 -8.65 26.30 3.54
N ALA A 192 -8.58 26.56 2.22
CA ALA A 192 -9.73 26.49 1.33
C ALA A 192 -10.16 25.04 1.13
N LYS A 193 -9.18 24.14 0.96
CA LYS A 193 -9.42 22.70 0.90
C LYS A 193 -9.95 22.13 2.21
N LEU A 194 -9.50 22.65 3.36
CA LEU A 194 -9.91 22.13 4.67
C LEU A 194 -11.29 22.63 5.13
N ALA A 195 -11.74 23.79 4.64
CA ALA A 195 -13.03 24.36 4.99
C ALA A 195 -14.19 23.40 4.73
N GLN A 196 -14.13 22.59 3.66
CA GLN A 196 -15.16 21.59 3.35
C GLN A 196 -15.30 20.53 4.45
N PHE A 197 -14.22 20.24 5.20
CA PHE A 197 -14.18 19.29 6.31
C PHE A 197 -14.44 19.95 7.67
N LYS A 198 -14.72 21.27 7.71
CA LYS A 198 -14.76 22.09 8.92
C LYS A 198 -13.46 22.00 9.75
N LEU A 199 -12.34 21.77 9.08
CA LEU A 199 -11.00 21.67 9.68
C LEU A 199 -10.15 22.89 9.31
N LYS A 200 -9.09 23.12 10.09
CA LYS A 200 -8.09 24.17 9.89
C LYS A 200 -6.68 23.56 9.99
N PRO A 201 -5.66 24.18 9.38
CA PRO A 201 -4.28 23.67 9.49
C PRO A 201 -3.80 23.45 10.93
N ASN A 202 -4.23 24.31 11.87
CA ASN A 202 -3.86 24.19 13.29
C ASN A 202 -4.52 23.00 14.01
N ASP A 203 -5.52 22.34 13.43
CA ASP A 203 -6.10 21.11 13.99
C ASP A 203 -5.13 19.93 13.87
N PHE A 204 -4.16 20.02 12.96
CA PHE A 204 -3.23 18.94 12.62
C PHE A 204 -1.91 18.94 13.38
N SER A 205 -1.70 19.91 14.27
CA SER A 205 -0.57 19.97 15.19
C SER A 205 -1.01 20.49 16.56
N ILE A 206 -0.30 20.07 17.61
CA ILE A 206 -0.48 20.63 18.96
C ILE A 206 0.88 21.23 19.37
N PRO A 207 0.97 22.54 19.62
CA PRO A 207 2.22 23.20 20.01
C PRO A 207 2.89 22.50 21.20
N GLY A 208 4.20 22.32 21.14
CA GLY A 208 4.99 21.67 22.20
C GLY A 208 4.84 20.15 22.27
N THR A 209 4.23 19.52 21.26
CA THR A 209 4.06 18.06 21.21
C THR A 209 4.48 17.49 19.85
N ASN A 210 4.54 16.16 19.77
CA ASN A 210 4.73 15.43 18.51
C ASN A 210 3.39 14.97 17.91
N PHE A 211 2.26 15.56 18.30
CA PHE A 211 0.98 15.26 17.65
C PHE A 211 1.02 15.74 16.21
N ARG A 212 0.63 14.85 15.29
CA ARG A 212 0.45 15.18 13.89
C ARG A 212 -0.70 14.39 13.29
N ALA A 213 -1.49 15.07 12.49
CA ALA A 213 -2.36 14.46 11.51
C ALA A 213 -2.19 15.16 10.16
N GLN A 214 -2.63 14.55 9.07
CA GLN A 214 -2.57 15.14 7.74
C GLN A 214 -3.78 14.71 6.91
N VAL A 215 -4.11 15.51 5.90
CA VAL A 215 -5.20 15.27 4.96
C VAL A 215 -4.62 15.05 3.56
N TYR A 216 -4.99 13.92 2.95
CA TYR A 216 -4.55 13.54 1.61
C TYR A 216 -5.75 13.42 0.67
N GLU A 217 -5.73 14.18 -0.42
CA GLU A 217 -6.69 14.04 -1.51
C GLU A 217 -6.15 13.03 -2.54
N PRO A 218 -6.98 12.08 -3.00
CA PRO A 218 -6.61 11.18 -4.09
C PRO A 218 -6.56 11.94 -5.40
N ASP A 219 -5.61 11.59 -6.27
CA ASP A 219 -5.56 12.09 -7.65
C ASP A 219 -6.59 11.34 -8.51
N PRO A 220 -7.64 12.02 -9.02
CA PRO A 220 -8.66 11.37 -9.84
C PRO A 220 -8.11 10.77 -11.14
N ALA A 221 -6.97 11.28 -11.64
CA ALA A 221 -6.32 10.72 -12.83
C ALA A 221 -5.73 9.32 -12.56
N VAL A 222 -5.44 9.00 -11.31
CA VAL A 222 -4.88 7.72 -10.87
C VAL A 222 -5.98 6.78 -10.39
N PHE A 223 -6.82 7.26 -9.48
CA PHE A 223 -7.75 6.43 -8.73
C PHE A 223 -9.21 6.55 -9.18
N GLY A 224 -9.54 7.48 -10.09
CA GLY A 224 -10.93 7.82 -10.37
C GLY A 224 -11.65 8.21 -9.09
N ASN A 225 -12.74 7.51 -8.78
CA ASN A 225 -13.56 7.71 -7.57
C ASN A 225 -13.35 6.60 -6.53
N ASP A 226 -12.30 5.78 -6.66
CA ASP A 226 -12.11 4.60 -5.79
C ASP A 226 -11.63 4.95 -4.38
N PHE A 227 -11.09 6.15 -4.19
CA PHE A 227 -10.66 6.64 -2.89
C PHE A 227 -11.39 7.92 -2.53
N LYS A 228 -11.67 8.04 -1.23
CA LYS A 228 -12.10 9.28 -0.58
C LYS A 228 -10.87 10.07 -0.13
N THR A 229 -11.06 11.31 0.30
CA THR A 229 -10.04 12.02 1.06
C THR A 229 -9.71 11.25 2.34
N GLN A 230 -8.43 11.20 2.70
CA GLN A 230 -7.93 10.44 3.84
C GLN A 230 -7.45 11.39 4.93
N VAL A 231 -7.93 11.20 6.16
CA VAL A 231 -7.43 11.89 7.36
C VAL A 231 -6.55 10.93 8.15
N VAL A 232 -5.26 11.22 8.19
CA VAL A 232 -4.22 10.28 8.61
C VAL A 232 -3.57 10.77 9.90
N PHE A 233 -3.56 9.93 10.94
CA PHE A 233 -2.97 10.24 12.25
C PHE A 233 -1.59 9.59 12.39
N GLN A 234 -0.59 10.38 12.78
CA GLN A 234 0.75 9.89 13.12
C GLN A 234 0.71 9.15 14.46
N GLY A 235 1.37 8.00 14.54
CA GLY A 235 1.66 7.37 15.83
C GLY A 235 2.91 7.95 16.48
N THR A 236 3.51 7.19 17.40
CA THR A 236 4.76 7.60 18.05
C THR A 236 5.97 7.33 17.16
N ASP A 237 6.98 8.21 17.23
CA ASP A 237 8.25 8.10 16.50
C ASP A 237 8.92 6.74 16.68
N LYS A 238 9.50 6.19 15.61
CA LYS A 238 10.17 4.88 15.53
C LYS A 238 11.29 4.74 16.56
N THR A 239 12.02 5.82 16.82
CA THR A 239 13.12 5.86 17.80
C THR A 239 12.67 5.65 19.23
N LYS A 240 11.36 5.78 19.49
CA LYS A 240 10.75 5.71 20.82
C LYS A 240 9.84 4.51 21.00
N TRP A 241 9.79 3.56 20.06
CA TRP A 241 8.81 2.46 20.10
C TRP A 241 8.95 1.53 21.30
N SER A 242 10.16 1.15 21.69
CA SER A 242 10.38 0.29 22.87
C SER A 242 9.94 1.00 24.15
N ASP A 243 10.35 2.26 24.31
CA ASP A 243 9.93 3.09 25.45
C ASP A 243 8.43 3.34 25.41
N TRP A 244 7.85 3.55 24.24
CA TRP A 244 6.44 3.81 24.06
C TRP A 244 5.58 2.59 24.40
N ALA A 245 5.95 1.39 23.97
CA ALA A 245 5.20 0.17 24.32
C ALA A 245 5.18 -0.03 25.85
N ASN A 246 6.34 0.19 26.50
CA ASN A 246 6.45 0.16 27.95
C ASN A 246 5.63 1.28 28.63
N ASN A 247 5.61 2.48 28.06
CA ASN A 247 4.84 3.62 28.57
C ASN A 247 3.33 3.45 28.36
N LEU A 248 2.89 2.83 27.26
CA LEU A 248 1.48 2.51 27.00
C LEU A 248 0.96 1.50 28.04
N ALA A 249 1.79 0.51 28.38
CA ALA A 249 1.51 -0.45 29.45
C ALA A 249 1.44 0.21 30.85
N GLN A 250 2.10 1.35 31.05
CA GLN A 250 2.22 2.01 32.35
C GLN A 250 1.31 3.23 32.56
N GLY A 251 0.60 3.76 31.54
CA GLY A 251 -0.38 4.81 31.81
C GLY A 251 -0.98 5.53 30.60
N ALA A 252 -2.32 5.55 30.54
CA ALA A 252 -3.14 6.25 29.54
C ALA A 252 -3.20 7.79 29.71
N ASN A 253 -2.49 8.38 30.69
CA ASN A 253 -2.75 9.77 31.15
C ASN A 253 -1.96 10.87 30.38
N LYS A 254 -0.91 10.52 29.62
CA LYS A 254 -0.09 11.50 28.85
C LYS A 254 -0.67 11.87 27.47
N ASN A 255 -1.56 11.05 26.92
CA ASN A 255 -2.09 11.23 25.56
C ASN A 255 -3.45 11.95 25.52
N SER A 256 -3.84 12.60 26.61
CA SER A 256 -5.18 13.20 26.72
C SER A 256 -5.43 14.28 25.66
N ALA A 257 -4.44 15.14 25.39
CA ALA A 257 -4.53 16.16 24.36
C ALA A 257 -4.61 15.57 22.94
N TYR A 258 -3.99 14.41 22.72
CA TYR A 258 -3.94 13.73 21.42
C TYR A 258 -5.31 13.12 21.09
N TYR A 259 -5.88 12.39 22.05
CA TYR A 259 -7.22 11.82 21.92
C TYR A 259 -8.32 12.89 21.93
N ASP A 260 -8.18 13.95 22.74
CA ASP A 260 -9.07 15.11 22.69
C ASP A 260 -9.08 15.74 21.29
N ARG A 261 -7.90 15.97 20.71
CA ARG A 261 -7.80 16.51 19.35
C ARG A 261 -8.37 15.56 18.31
N ALA A 262 -8.12 14.26 18.41
CA ALA A 262 -8.67 13.28 17.50
C ALA A 262 -10.21 13.22 17.56
N VAL A 263 -10.80 13.25 18.75
CA VAL A 263 -12.26 13.32 18.93
C VAL A 263 -12.82 14.63 18.37
N LYS A 264 -12.16 15.77 18.58
CA LYS A 264 -12.56 17.05 17.99
C LYS A 264 -12.52 17.04 16.46
N ILE A 265 -11.48 16.45 15.86
CA ILE A 265 -11.40 16.24 14.40
C ILE A 265 -12.56 15.35 13.93
N GLY A 266 -12.82 14.22 14.59
CA GLY A 266 -13.95 13.35 14.27
C GLY A 266 -15.29 14.08 14.31
N ARG A 267 -15.54 14.89 15.34
CA ARG A 267 -16.76 15.71 15.44
C ARG A 267 -16.85 16.76 14.34
N ALA A 268 -15.74 17.39 13.96
CA ALA A 268 -15.72 18.35 12.85
C ALA A 268 -16.12 17.67 11.54
N LEU A 269 -15.58 16.47 11.27
CA LEU A 269 -15.92 15.65 10.10
C LEU A 269 -17.38 15.16 10.12
N GLN A 270 -17.90 14.80 11.29
CA GLN A 270 -19.33 14.47 11.45
C GLN A 270 -20.20 15.68 11.08
N ASN A 271 -19.84 16.85 11.61
CA ASN A 271 -20.59 18.07 11.42
C ASN A 271 -20.49 18.63 10.01
N SER A 272 -19.42 18.33 9.27
CA SER A 272 -19.28 18.75 7.87
C SER A 272 -20.17 17.93 6.93
N GLY A 273 -20.54 16.71 7.31
CA GLY A 273 -21.29 15.79 6.46
C GLY A 273 -20.48 15.24 5.28
N THR A 274 -19.16 15.45 5.28
CA THR A 274 -18.26 14.97 4.23
C THR A 274 -17.92 13.50 4.44
N ASP A 275 -17.86 12.76 3.34
CA ASP A 275 -17.43 11.37 3.36
C ASP A 275 -15.91 11.28 3.19
N VAL A 276 -15.21 10.94 4.28
CA VAL A 276 -13.75 10.75 4.33
C VAL A 276 -13.42 9.44 5.04
N ASP A 277 -12.24 8.89 4.76
CA ASP A 277 -11.72 7.74 5.48
C ASP A 277 -10.64 8.18 6.47
N ILE A 278 -10.60 7.52 7.62
CA ILE A 278 -9.62 7.78 8.68
C ILE A 278 -8.54 6.70 8.67
N VAL A 279 -7.28 7.10 8.83
CA VAL A 279 -6.15 6.18 8.79
C VAL A 279 -5.22 6.43 9.98
N GLY A 280 -4.60 5.39 10.52
CA GLY A 280 -3.58 5.57 11.54
C GLY A 280 -2.79 4.32 11.87
N HIS A 281 -1.56 4.52 12.33
CA HIS A 281 -0.64 3.46 12.75
C HIS A 281 -0.30 3.58 14.23
N SER A 282 -0.15 2.47 14.95
CA SER A 282 0.28 2.47 16.37
C SER A 282 -0.64 3.35 17.23
N LEU A 283 -0.10 4.29 18.02
CA LEU A 283 -0.88 5.32 18.73
C LEU A 283 -1.83 6.10 17.79
N GLY A 284 -1.40 6.36 16.56
CA GLY A 284 -2.18 7.02 15.52
C GLY A 284 -3.39 6.19 15.10
N GLY A 285 -3.30 4.86 15.13
CA GLY A 285 -4.44 3.97 14.91
C GLY A 285 -5.49 4.08 16.03
N GLY A 286 -5.04 4.24 17.28
CA GLY A 286 -5.91 4.50 18.42
C GLY A 286 -6.64 5.85 18.29
N MET A 287 -5.90 6.91 17.91
CA MET A 287 -6.47 8.22 17.60
C MET A 287 -7.45 8.17 16.43
N GLY A 288 -7.10 7.46 15.35
CA GLY A 288 -7.97 7.26 14.19
C GLY A 288 -9.25 6.51 14.57
N SER A 289 -9.14 5.49 15.44
CA SER A 289 -10.30 4.79 15.99
C SER A 289 -11.19 5.72 16.82
N ALA A 290 -10.61 6.62 17.62
CA ALA A 290 -11.38 7.60 18.40
C ALA A 290 -12.11 8.60 17.48
N ALA A 291 -11.44 9.12 16.46
CA ALA A 291 -12.03 10.03 15.47
C ALA A 291 -13.14 9.34 14.66
N SER A 292 -12.95 8.08 14.28
CA SER A 292 -13.94 7.23 13.62
C SER A 292 -15.17 7.01 14.49
N ARG A 293 -14.98 6.63 15.76
CA ARG A 293 -16.07 6.47 16.71
C ARG A 293 -16.77 7.78 17.07
N ALA A 294 -16.09 8.92 16.98
CA ALA A 294 -16.70 10.23 17.18
C ALA A 294 -17.50 10.72 15.97
N SER A 295 -17.24 10.18 14.77
CA SER A 295 -17.84 10.64 13.51
C SER A 295 -18.82 9.66 12.87
N GLY A 296 -18.66 8.36 13.13
CA GLY A 296 -19.31 7.28 12.37
C GLY A 296 -18.59 6.93 11.05
N LEU A 297 -17.52 7.64 10.70
CA LEU A 297 -16.78 7.42 9.45
C LEU A 297 -15.87 6.19 9.53
N ALA A 298 -15.61 5.58 8.38
CA ALA A 298 -14.77 4.38 8.29
C ALA A 298 -13.32 4.67 8.67
N ALA A 299 -12.62 3.66 9.22
CA ALA A 299 -11.20 3.74 9.48
C ALA A 299 -10.42 2.50 9.03
N THR A 300 -9.16 2.72 8.68
CA THR A 300 -8.17 1.66 8.47
C THR A 300 -7.00 1.89 9.40
N THR A 301 -6.72 0.94 10.27
CA THR A 301 -5.67 1.05 11.27
C THR A 301 -4.62 -0.03 11.09
N PHE A 302 -3.38 0.28 11.42
CA PHE A 302 -2.23 -0.61 11.25
C PHE A 302 -1.50 -0.76 12.58
N ASN A 303 -1.29 -2.00 13.05
CA ASN A 303 -0.65 -2.31 14.33
C ASN A 303 -1.13 -1.37 15.45
N SER A 304 -2.45 -1.22 15.56
CA SER A 304 -3.06 -0.11 16.28
C SER A 304 -3.01 -0.29 17.79
N ALA A 305 -2.88 0.82 18.50
CA ALA A 305 -3.24 0.88 19.91
C ALA A 305 -4.76 0.68 20.08
N GLY A 306 -5.15 0.07 21.18
CA GLY A 306 -6.54 -0.08 21.58
C GLY A 306 -7.16 1.23 22.00
N LEU A 307 -8.49 1.27 21.94
CA LEU A 307 -9.28 2.42 22.32
C LEU A 307 -10.15 2.07 23.53
N ASN A 308 -9.99 2.82 24.63
CA ASN A 308 -10.90 2.69 25.76
C ASN A 308 -12.32 3.15 25.34
N PRO A 309 -13.39 2.37 25.62
CA PRO A 309 -14.75 2.73 25.24
C PRO A 309 -15.23 4.10 25.75
N ALA A 310 -14.70 4.56 26.88
CA ALA A 310 -15.05 5.85 27.48
C ALA A 310 -14.34 7.04 26.81
N THR A 311 -13.33 6.83 25.97
CA THR A 311 -12.49 7.91 25.39
C THR A 311 -13.32 8.93 24.63
N VAL A 312 -14.23 8.50 23.76
CA VAL A 312 -15.03 9.42 22.94
C VAL A 312 -15.96 10.27 23.81
N ALA A 313 -16.66 9.64 24.76
CA ALA A 313 -17.54 10.34 25.71
C ALA A 313 -16.76 11.30 26.62
N ARG A 314 -15.57 10.90 27.08
CA ARG A 314 -14.68 11.72 27.91
C ARG A 314 -14.32 13.05 27.25
N TYR A 315 -14.19 13.08 25.93
CA TYR A 315 -13.87 14.29 25.16
C TYR A 315 -15.10 14.92 24.48
N GLY A 316 -16.29 14.65 25.02
CA GLY A 316 -17.55 15.29 24.63
C GLY A 316 -18.09 14.85 23.27
N GLY A 317 -17.62 13.71 22.73
CA GLY A 317 -18.22 13.05 21.59
C GLY A 317 -19.29 12.03 22.02
N THR A 318 -20.21 11.70 21.11
CA THR A 318 -21.11 10.55 21.29
C THR A 318 -20.54 9.38 20.51
N PRO A 319 -20.20 8.24 21.13
CA PRO A 319 -19.69 7.09 20.40
C PRO A 319 -20.72 6.59 19.39
N VAL A 320 -20.32 6.51 18.12
CA VAL A 320 -21.09 5.95 17.02
C VAL A 320 -20.42 4.64 16.58
N ALA A 321 -21.23 3.66 16.17
CA ALA A 321 -20.70 2.48 15.50
C ALA A 321 -20.07 2.89 14.16
N SER A 322 -18.88 2.37 13.87
CA SER A 322 -18.15 2.69 12.64
C SER A 322 -17.44 1.45 12.13
N ASP A 323 -17.25 1.39 10.81
CA ASP A 323 -16.50 0.33 10.16
C ASP A 323 -15.00 0.58 10.33
N ILE A 324 -14.32 -0.27 11.10
CA ILE A 324 -12.88 -0.17 11.34
C ILE A 324 -12.20 -1.45 10.87
N GLN A 325 -11.31 -1.32 9.90
CA GLN A 325 -10.48 -2.40 9.38
C GLN A 325 -9.10 -2.34 10.07
N ALA A 326 -8.75 -3.36 10.84
CA ALA A 326 -7.59 -3.36 11.74
C ALA A 326 -6.52 -4.35 11.27
N TYR A 327 -5.55 -3.87 10.50
CA TYR A 327 -4.41 -4.66 10.02
C TYR A 327 -3.37 -4.84 11.12
N ARG A 328 -2.91 -6.08 11.31
CA ARG A 328 -1.96 -6.45 12.36
C ARG A 328 -0.90 -7.39 11.81
N VAL A 329 0.36 -7.06 12.00
CA VAL A 329 1.46 -7.97 11.71
C VAL A 329 1.53 -9.02 12.82
N GLU A 330 1.60 -10.29 12.43
CA GLU A 330 1.58 -11.39 13.39
C GLU A 330 2.75 -11.32 14.37
N GLY A 331 2.41 -11.26 15.67
CA GLY A 331 3.37 -11.27 16.75
C GLY A 331 4.14 -9.96 16.94
N GLU A 332 3.65 -8.84 16.39
CA GLU A 332 4.14 -7.51 16.70
C GLU A 332 3.93 -7.14 18.19
N ILE A 333 4.81 -6.31 18.74
CA ILE A 333 4.93 -6.08 20.18
C ILE A 333 3.67 -5.52 20.84
N LEU A 334 2.95 -4.62 20.16
CA LEU A 334 1.85 -3.89 20.75
C LEU A 334 0.62 -4.78 20.95
N THR A 335 0.21 -5.53 19.93
CA THR A 335 -0.88 -6.50 20.03
C THR A 335 -0.56 -7.54 21.09
N LYS A 336 0.68 -8.07 21.12
CA LYS A 336 1.13 -9.00 22.17
C LYS A 336 0.92 -8.45 23.57
N VAL A 337 1.35 -7.21 23.81
CA VAL A 337 1.27 -6.56 25.13
C VAL A 337 -0.19 -6.25 25.50
N GLN A 338 -1.01 -5.79 24.56
CA GLN A 338 -2.43 -5.50 24.80
C GLN A 338 -3.25 -6.75 25.09
N GLU A 339 -3.09 -7.81 24.28
CA GLU A 339 -3.83 -9.06 24.45
C GLU A 339 -3.32 -9.88 25.65
N GLY A 340 -2.02 -9.83 25.94
CA GLY A 340 -1.42 -10.44 27.14
C GLY A 340 -1.72 -9.71 28.45
N SER A 341 -2.33 -8.53 28.41
CA SER A 341 -2.64 -7.73 29.61
C SER A 341 -3.85 -8.22 30.42
N HIS A 342 -4.50 -9.32 29.99
CA HIS A 342 -5.69 -9.87 30.64
C HIS A 342 -6.81 -8.83 30.86
N GLY A 343 -6.98 -7.92 29.91
CA GLY A 343 -8.02 -6.87 29.93
C GLY A 343 -7.63 -5.57 30.63
N MET A 344 -6.42 -5.45 31.17
CA MET A 344 -5.95 -4.18 31.74
C MET A 344 -5.72 -3.10 30.68
N MET A 345 -5.34 -3.49 29.47
CA MET A 345 -5.25 -2.59 28.32
C MET A 345 -6.32 -2.89 27.28
N PRO A 346 -6.89 -1.86 26.64
CA PRO A 346 -7.80 -2.06 25.53
C PRO A 346 -7.05 -2.69 24.34
N THR A 347 -7.74 -3.55 23.61
CA THR A 347 -7.27 -4.09 22.33
C THR A 347 -7.70 -3.20 21.17
N ALA A 348 -7.03 -3.34 20.02
CA ALA A 348 -7.38 -2.60 18.81
C ALA A 348 -8.83 -2.88 18.39
N VAL A 349 -9.56 -1.82 18.06
CA VAL A 349 -10.97 -1.88 17.65
C VAL A 349 -11.07 -2.24 16.17
N GLY A 350 -12.09 -3.01 15.80
CA GLY A 350 -12.42 -3.29 14.40
C GLY A 350 -12.18 -4.74 13.98
N THR A 351 -12.41 -5.01 12.70
CA THR A 351 -12.24 -6.33 12.08
C THR A 351 -10.75 -6.59 11.84
N PRO A 352 -10.15 -7.62 12.46
CA PRO A 352 -8.73 -7.86 12.34
C PRO A 352 -8.35 -8.48 10.99
N HIS A 353 -7.25 -8.01 10.40
CA HIS A 353 -6.61 -8.58 9.20
C HIS A 353 -5.15 -8.90 9.51
N ILE A 354 -4.81 -10.18 9.57
CA ILE A 354 -3.47 -10.62 9.98
C ILE A 354 -2.54 -10.62 8.77
N LEU A 355 -1.37 -10.01 8.95
CA LEU A 355 -0.31 -9.89 7.96
C LEU A 355 0.92 -10.71 8.39
N PRO A 356 1.63 -11.33 7.45
CA PRO A 356 2.91 -11.95 7.75
C PRO A 356 3.94 -10.87 8.11
N GLY A 357 4.91 -11.22 8.96
CA GLY A 357 6.02 -10.36 9.31
C GLY A 357 7.27 -11.16 9.68
N THR A 358 8.43 -10.52 9.55
CA THR A 358 9.75 -11.11 9.81
C THR A 358 10.44 -10.39 10.96
N GLY A 359 11.50 -10.98 11.48
CA GLY A 359 12.30 -10.37 12.55
C GLY A 359 11.62 -10.33 13.93
N GLY A 360 12.11 -9.45 14.79
CA GLY A 360 11.69 -9.29 16.18
C GLY A 360 10.36 -8.55 16.35
N ALA A 361 9.73 -8.67 17.53
CA ALA A 361 8.40 -8.10 17.79
C ALA A 361 8.32 -6.57 17.59
N VAL A 362 9.40 -5.84 17.87
CA VAL A 362 9.48 -4.38 17.67
C VAL A 362 9.63 -4.04 16.19
N GLU A 363 10.39 -4.83 15.42
CA GLU A 363 10.54 -4.63 13.97
C GLU A 363 9.20 -4.86 13.26
N ARG A 364 8.50 -5.95 13.62
CA ARG A 364 7.15 -6.28 13.13
C ARG A 364 6.11 -5.19 13.39
N HIS A 365 6.34 -4.33 14.37
CA HIS A 365 5.45 -3.21 14.64
C HIS A 365 5.51 -2.15 13.53
N GLY A 366 6.62 -2.04 12.80
CA GLY A 366 6.82 -0.97 11.85
C GLY A 366 5.96 -1.03 10.59
N MET A 367 5.70 0.14 10.01
CA MET A 367 4.94 0.28 8.78
C MET A 367 5.59 -0.37 7.56
N ASN A 368 6.92 -0.55 7.55
CA ASN A 368 7.60 -1.36 6.55
C ASN A 368 7.09 -2.81 6.58
N GLN A 369 6.99 -3.42 7.76
CA GLN A 369 6.47 -4.79 7.92
C GLN A 369 4.98 -4.89 7.56
N VAL A 370 4.20 -3.85 7.86
CA VAL A 370 2.80 -3.74 7.40
C VAL A 370 2.72 -3.70 5.88
N ILE A 371 3.48 -2.81 5.23
CA ILE A 371 3.47 -2.65 3.77
C ILE A 371 3.94 -3.94 3.10
N ASP A 372 5.04 -4.52 3.57
CA ASP A 372 5.62 -5.76 3.05
C ASP A 372 4.64 -6.93 3.20
N GLY A 373 3.99 -7.05 4.36
CA GLY A 373 2.98 -8.08 4.61
C GLY A 373 1.76 -7.96 3.70
N ILE A 374 1.28 -6.74 3.45
CA ILE A 374 0.18 -6.48 2.51
C ILE A 374 0.62 -6.82 1.08
N GLU A 375 1.81 -6.38 0.64
CA GLU A 375 2.31 -6.67 -0.71
C GLU A 375 2.59 -8.18 -0.91
N ALA A 376 3.06 -8.89 0.11
CA ALA A 376 3.25 -10.35 0.07
C ALA A 376 1.91 -11.09 -0.12
N GLN A 377 0.87 -10.71 0.62
CA GLN A 377 -0.47 -11.29 0.43
C GLN A 377 -1.03 -10.95 -0.96
N LYS A 378 -0.86 -9.71 -1.43
CA LYS A 378 -1.27 -9.32 -2.79
C LYS A 378 -0.56 -10.15 -3.85
N ALA A 379 0.74 -10.37 -3.74
CA ALA A 379 1.50 -11.18 -4.68
C ALA A 379 0.99 -12.63 -4.71
N ALA A 380 0.70 -13.21 -3.54
CA ALA A 380 0.13 -14.55 -3.44
C ALA A 380 -1.28 -14.64 -4.05
N ASP A 381 -2.12 -13.62 -3.84
CA ASP A 381 -3.47 -13.58 -4.41
C ASP A 381 -3.44 -13.38 -5.92
N GLN A 382 -2.54 -12.53 -6.43
CA GLN A 382 -2.33 -12.37 -7.87
C GLN A 382 -1.86 -13.68 -8.51
N ALA A 383 -0.93 -14.40 -7.87
CA ALA A 383 -0.49 -15.71 -8.35
C ALA A 383 -1.65 -16.71 -8.38
N THR A 384 -2.49 -16.72 -7.34
CA THR A 384 -3.69 -17.55 -7.27
C THR A 384 -4.68 -17.19 -8.38
N ILE A 385 -5.02 -15.91 -8.54
CA ILE A 385 -5.91 -15.44 -9.61
C ILE A 385 -5.38 -15.90 -10.97
N VAL A 386 -4.10 -15.68 -11.26
CA VAL A 386 -3.49 -16.09 -12.54
C VAL A 386 -3.52 -17.60 -12.73
N GLN A 387 -3.37 -18.41 -11.67
CA GLN A 387 -3.44 -19.86 -11.76
C GLN A 387 -4.86 -20.33 -12.10
N GLU A 388 -5.86 -19.81 -11.39
CA GLU A 388 -7.27 -20.25 -11.48
C GLU A 388 -8.01 -19.64 -12.69
N THR A 389 -7.51 -18.54 -13.28
CA THR A 389 -8.07 -17.93 -14.50
C THR A 389 -7.38 -18.37 -15.78
N ARG A 390 -6.41 -19.30 -15.73
CA ARG A 390 -5.84 -19.89 -16.95
C ARG A 390 -6.92 -20.72 -17.68
N PRO A 391 -7.01 -20.60 -19.02
CA PRO A 391 -7.98 -21.34 -19.82
C PRO A 391 -7.75 -22.85 -19.78
#